data_AF-A0A2S4UUQ5-F1
#
_entry.id   AF-A0A2S4UUQ5-F1
#
_cell.length_a   1.000
_cell.length_b   1.000
_cell.length_c   1.000
_cell.angle_alpha   90.00
_cell.angle_beta   90.00
_cell.angle_gamma   90.00
#
_symmetry.space_group_name_H-M   'P 1'
#
loop_
_entity.id
_entity.type
_entity.pdbx_description
1 polymer ?
#
loop_
_entity_poly.entity_id
_entity_poly.type
_entity_poly.pdbx_seq_one_letter_code
_entity_poly.pdbx_strand_id
1 'polypeptide(L)'
;MATVTINHRFQSPTQAAPFPMLQLSGNTCAQPSATRFCLPTCIRMAQPARSHPAIIDARPAHWQRSCLPPGYADNNLEAIASVDKLLRELLRYEKSALAKIVLTGARPGSRTVPQAMPKLEDMIVKMLREMSPRHKLMSRPRIVATITQGMRIRMAYLRFHMIIQRQADRTLTATMTNWQAIDQHLEVMRLKSRDYKVAYGHLLLQFDREVFDGSNTAADVALLDIDLPNDTEVTTLLADRARAPEVDTTEPQQGEIF
;
A
#
# COMPACT_ATOMS: atom_id res chain seq x y z
N MET A 1 34.63 -7.59 -4.34
CA MET A 1 33.90 -7.30 -3.08
C MET A 1 33.51 -5.83 -3.11
N ALA A 2 32.29 -5.53 -3.54
CA ALA A 2 31.79 -4.16 -3.61
C ALA A 2 31.01 -3.88 -2.32
N THR A 3 31.61 -3.08 -1.43
CA THR A 3 30.99 -2.55 -0.24
C THR A 3 29.91 -1.56 -0.69
N VAL A 4 28.64 -1.94 -0.51
CA VAL A 4 27.52 -1.02 -0.76
C VAL A 4 27.54 0.03 0.35
N THR A 5 27.86 1.27 -0.04
CA THR A 5 27.87 2.44 0.82
C THR A 5 26.50 2.63 1.47
N ILE A 6 26.49 2.68 2.79
CA ILE A 6 25.32 2.98 3.63
C ILE A 6 24.84 4.39 3.27
N ASN A 7 23.57 4.54 2.88
CA ASN A 7 22.95 5.85 2.71
C ASN A 7 23.01 6.61 4.04
N HIS A 8 23.59 7.82 4.03
CA HIS A 8 23.81 8.66 5.21
C HIS A 8 22.52 9.09 5.95
N ARG A 9 21.33 8.73 5.44
CA ARG A 9 20.01 9.17 5.94
C ARG A 9 19.58 8.55 7.28
N PHE A 10 20.19 7.43 7.69
CA PHE A 10 19.62 6.58 8.76
C PHE A 10 20.50 6.45 10.02
N GLN A 11 21.32 7.44 10.38
CA GLN A 11 22.11 7.40 11.63
C GLN A 11 21.30 7.90 12.84
N SER A 12 21.14 7.05 13.86
CA SER A 12 20.34 7.31 15.08
C SER A 12 21.12 8.06 16.18
N PRO A 13 20.49 8.98 16.95
CA PRO A 13 21.04 9.48 18.21
C PRO A 13 20.57 8.68 19.45
N THR A 14 21.47 8.58 20.42
CA THR A 14 21.46 7.73 21.63
C THR A 14 20.65 8.31 22.82
N GLN A 15 19.81 7.44 23.42
CA GLN A 15 19.26 7.34 24.81
C GLN A 15 18.90 8.58 25.67
N ALA A 16 17.67 8.58 26.22
CA ALA A 16 17.38 8.86 27.66
C ALA A 16 15.94 8.44 28.13
N ALA A 17 15.91 7.58 29.15
CA ALA A 17 15.05 7.35 30.35
C ALA A 17 13.54 7.78 30.49
N PRO A 18 12.76 7.17 31.44
CA PRO A 18 11.32 6.88 31.25
C PRO A 18 10.29 7.35 32.33
N PHE A 19 8.98 7.21 31.97
CA PHE A 19 7.74 7.05 32.79
C PHE A 19 7.12 8.28 33.53
N PRO A 20 5.77 8.36 33.77
CA PRO A 20 4.92 7.30 34.37
C PRO A 20 3.50 7.04 33.79
N MET A 21 2.96 5.90 34.27
CA MET A 21 1.66 5.26 34.06
C MET A 21 0.45 6.09 34.48
N LEU A 22 -0.66 5.94 33.73
CA LEU A 22 -2.03 6.12 34.24
C LEU A 22 -2.92 4.96 33.75
N GLN A 23 -3.45 4.20 34.71
CA GLN A 23 -4.47 3.18 34.52
C GLN A 23 -5.83 3.83 34.29
N LEU A 24 -6.63 3.32 33.35
CA LEU A 24 -8.08 3.42 33.44
C LEU A 24 -8.77 2.15 32.94
N SER A 25 -9.85 1.87 33.67
CA SER A 25 -10.63 0.64 33.78
C SER A 25 -11.73 0.52 32.70
N GLY A 26 -12.06 -0.72 32.37
CA GLY A 26 -13.42 -1.24 32.12
C GLY A 26 -14.29 -0.60 31.04
N ASN A 27 -14.63 -1.36 29.99
CA ASN A 27 -15.94 -2.03 29.91
C ASN A 27 -16.15 -2.76 28.58
N THR A 28 -16.68 -3.96 28.73
CA THR A 28 -17.22 -4.89 27.74
C THR A 28 -18.47 -4.31 27.08
N CYS A 29 -18.64 -4.50 25.76
CA CYS A 29 -19.88 -5.04 25.17
C CYS A 29 -19.86 -5.16 23.64
N ALA A 30 -20.49 -6.24 23.20
CA ALA A 30 -21.25 -6.42 21.96
C ALA A 30 -20.50 -6.45 20.61
N GLN A 31 -20.18 -7.68 20.19
CA GLN A 31 -20.03 -8.08 18.79
C GLN A 31 -21.38 -7.99 18.04
N PRO A 32 -21.37 -7.63 16.75
CA PRO A 32 -22.37 -8.14 15.81
C PRO A 32 -21.73 -9.03 14.74
N SER A 33 -22.16 -10.30 14.77
CA SER A 33 -22.57 -11.13 13.64
C SER A 33 -21.82 -11.01 12.32
N ALA A 34 -21.07 -12.07 12.03
CA ALA A 34 -20.45 -12.35 10.74
C ALA A 34 -21.49 -12.64 9.64
N THR A 35 -21.56 -11.74 8.65
CA THR A 35 -22.03 -12.08 7.31
C THR A 35 -21.09 -11.44 6.31
N ARG A 36 -19.94 -12.09 6.07
CA ARG A 36 -19.02 -11.69 4.99
C ARG A 36 -19.66 -12.10 3.66
N PHE A 37 -20.21 -11.13 2.95
CA PHE A 37 -20.54 -11.28 1.53
C PHE A 37 -19.27 -11.59 0.75
N CYS A 38 -19.18 -12.82 0.24
CA CYS A 38 -18.20 -13.21 -0.76
C CYS A 38 -18.55 -12.54 -2.09
N LEU A 39 -17.85 -11.48 -2.45
CA LEU A 39 -17.72 -11.04 -3.85
C LEU A 39 -16.62 -11.90 -4.51
N PRO A 40 -16.95 -12.75 -5.50
CA PRO A 40 -15.96 -13.57 -6.19
C PRO A 40 -15.13 -12.74 -7.17
N THR A 41 -13.81 -12.74 -6.97
CA THR A 41 -12.79 -12.94 -8.01
C THR A 41 -12.85 -12.10 -9.31
N CYS A 42 -13.05 -10.78 -9.26
CA CYS A 42 -12.99 -9.95 -10.49
C CYS A 42 -12.37 -8.55 -10.35
N ILE A 43 -11.65 -8.22 -9.28
CA ILE A 43 -10.86 -6.98 -9.22
C ILE A 43 -9.40 -7.33 -9.51
N ARG A 44 -9.12 -7.50 -10.80
CA ARG A 44 -7.77 -7.71 -11.33
C ARG A 44 -7.24 -6.35 -11.79
N MET A 45 -6.18 -5.92 -11.11
CA MET A 45 -5.19 -4.92 -11.50
C MET A 45 -5.61 -3.45 -11.49
N ALA A 46 -4.77 -2.69 -10.79
CA ALA A 46 -4.74 -1.24 -10.79
C ALA A 46 -4.58 -0.71 -12.23
N GLN A 47 -5.50 0.15 -12.64
CA GLN A 47 -5.28 1.23 -13.58
C GLN A 47 -6.09 2.44 -13.10
N PRO A 48 -5.61 3.67 -13.36
CA PRO A 48 -6.04 4.86 -12.66
C PRO A 48 -7.46 5.29 -13.10
N ALA A 49 -8.28 5.64 -12.12
CA ALA A 49 -9.41 6.58 -12.24
C ALA A 49 -10.44 6.41 -13.38
N ARG A 50 -10.61 5.23 -13.99
CA ARG A 50 -11.74 4.96 -14.90
C ARG A 50 -12.64 3.82 -14.41
N SER A 51 -13.81 4.24 -13.93
CA SER A 51 -15.11 3.58 -14.09
C SER A 51 -15.37 2.23 -13.41
N HIS A 52 -15.53 2.22 -12.09
CA HIS A 52 -16.35 1.19 -11.45
C HIS A 52 -17.77 1.08 -12.04
N PRO A 53 -18.46 2.20 -12.35
CA PRO A 53 -19.76 2.16 -13.03
C PRO A 53 -19.67 1.51 -14.41
N ALA A 54 -18.75 1.92 -15.29
CA ALA A 54 -18.71 1.35 -16.64
C ALA A 54 -18.41 -0.16 -16.69
N ILE A 55 -17.72 -0.72 -15.69
CA ILE A 55 -17.55 -2.18 -15.60
C ILE A 55 -18.88 -2.87 -15.28
N ILE A 56 -19.70 -2.27 -14.41
CA ILE A 56 -21.03 -2.75 -14.05
C ILE A 56 -21.99 -2.58 -15.23
N ASP A 57 -21.95 -1.42 -15.87
CA ASP A 57 -22.78 -1.06 -17.02
C ASP A 57 -22.46 -1.92 -18.26
N ALA A 58 -21.20 -2.35 -18.39
CA ALA A 58 -20.78 -3.28 -19.44
C ALA A 58 -21.21 -4.75 -19.18
N ARG A 59 -21.80 -5.08 -18.02
CA ARG A 59 -22.30 -6.44 -17.77
C ARG A 59 -23.55 -6.74 -18.59
N PRO A 60 -23.80 -8.02 -18.95
CA PRO A 60 -25.00 -8.39 -19.69
C PRO A 60 -26.30 -7.98 -18.97
N ALA A 61 -27.31 -7.54 -19.72
CA ALA A 61 -28.58 -7.05 -19.17
C ALA A 61 -29.29 -8.07 -18.25
N HIS A 62 -29.20 -9.38 -18.55
CA HIS A 62 -29.78 -10.42 -17.69
C HIS A 62 -29.11 -10.47 -16.31
N TRP A 63 -27.80 -10.23 -16.24
CA TRP A 63 -27.05 -10.14 -14.99
C TRP A 63 -27.45 -8.88 -14.23
N GLN A 64 -27.53 -7.73 -14.92
CA GLN A 64 -27.91 -6.47 -14.29
C GLN A 64 -29.29 -6.57 -13.63
N ARG A 65 -30.29 -7.16 -14.31
CA ARG A 65 -31.63 -7.37 -13.75
C ARG A 65 -31.66 -8.32 -12.55
N SER A 66 -30.70 -9.24 -12.45
CA SER A 66 -30.66 -10.25 -11.39
C SER A 66 -29.81 -9.83 -10.18
N CYS A 67 -28.85 -8.94 -10.38
CA CYS A 67 -27.83 -8.60 -9.39
C CYS A 67 -27.84 -7.13 -8.95
N LEU A 68 -28.55 -6.26 -9.67
CA LEU A 68 -28.66 -4.84 -9.34
C LEU A 68 -30.09 -4.50 -8.88
N PRO A 69 -30.27 -3.37 -8.18
CA PRO A 69 -31.59 -2.93 -7.75
C PRO A 69 -32.57 -2.79 -8.92
N PRO A 70 -33.87 -3.08 -8.70
CA PRO A 70 -34.91 -2.80 -9.69
C PRO A 70 -34.83 -1.35 -10.19
N GLY A 71 -34.99 -1.16 -11.51
CA GLY A 71 -34.89 0.14 -12.15
C GLY A 71 -33.47 0.57 -12.55
N TYR A 72 -32.41 -0.12 -12.11
CA TYR A 72 -31.04 0.20 -12.56
C TYR A 72 -30.89 0.09 -14.08
N ALA A 73 -31.38 -1.02 -14.66
CA ALA A 73 -31.31 -1.27 -16.11
C ALA A 73 -32.14 -0.27 -16.93
N ASP A 74 -33.09 0.42 -16.30
CA ASP A 74 -33.97 1.41 -16.91
C ASP A 74 -33.46 2.85 -16.69
N ASN A 75 -32.21 3.00 -16.24
CA ASN A 75 -31.57 4.27 -15.90
C ASN A 75 -32.31 5.08 -14.82
N ASN A 76 -32.98 4.41 -13.88
CA ASN A 76 -33.56 5.09 -12.73
C ASN A 76 -32.46 5.70 -11.85
N LEU A 77 -32.50 7.02 -11.67
CA LEU A 77 -31.51 7.79 -10.93
C LEU A 77 -31.35 7.34 -9.48
N GLU A 78 -32.44 6.95 -8.80
CA GLU A 78 -32.37 6.45 -7.42
C GLU A 78 -31.69 5.09 -7.34
N ALA A 79 -32.01 4.19 -8.26
CA ALA A 79 -31.37 2.88 -8.36
C ALA A 79 -29.88 3.01 -8.66
N ILE A 80 -29.50 3.87 -9.62
CA ILE A 80 -28.11 4.20 -9.91
C ILE A 80 -27.43 4.76 -8.66
N ALA A 81 -27.98 5.81 -8.04
CA ALA A 81 -27.40 6.44 -6.86
C ALA A 81 -27.22 5.47 -5.67
N SER A 82 -28.12 4.49 -5.51
CA SER A 82 -28.02 3.47 -4.48
C SER A 82 -26.83 2.52 -4.69
N VAL A 83 -26.60 2.07 -5.93
CA VAL A 83 -25.43 1.26 -6.31
C VAL A 83 -24.15 2.08 -6.11
N ASP A 84 -24.19 3.34 -6.54
CA ASP A 84 -23.09 4.27 -6.44
C ASP A 84 -22.68 4.54 -4.99
N LYS A 85 -23.66 4.68 -4.09
CA LYS A 85 -23.45 4.78 -2.64
C LYS A 85 -22.81 3.51 -2.08
N LEU A 86 -23.34 2.34 -2.43
CA LEU A 86 -22.79 1.05 -1.98
C LEU A 86 -21.32 0.88 -2.42
N LEU A 87 -21.00 1.20 -3.68
CA LEU A 87 -19.64 1.14 -4.20
C LEU A 87 -18.70 2.05 -3.43
N ARG A 88 -19.11 3.29 -3.12
CA ARG A 88 -18.32 4.22 -2.31
C ARG A 88 -18.06 3.68 -0.91
N GLU A 89 -19.06 3.08 -0.27
CA GLU A 89 -18.93 2.48 1.06
C GLU A 89 -17.98 1.26 1.05
N LEU A 90 -18.11 0.37 0.07
CA LEU A 90 -17.21 -0.77 -0.11
C LEU A 90 -15.77 -0.31 -0.36
N LEU A 91 -15.56 0.65 -1.27
CA LEU A 91 -14.23 1.20 -1.55
C LEU A 91 -13.62 1.85 -0.31
N ARG A 92 -14.41 2.57 0.49
CA ARG A 92 -13.95 3.16 1.76
C ARG A 92 -13.49 2.07 2.74
N TYR A 93 -14.25 0.97 2.85
CA TYR A 93 -13.90 -0.15 3.71
C TYR A 93 -12.60 -0.83 3.25
N GLU A 94 -12.50 -1.17 1.96
CA GLU A 94 -11.32 -1.82 1.38
C GLU A 94 -10.07 -0.94 1.50
N LYS A 95 -10.17 0.36 1.18
CA LYS A 95 -9.08 1.33 1.39
C LYS A 95 -8.64 1.36 2.85
N SER A 96 -9.59 1.40 3.79
CA SER A 96 -9.29 1.42 5.22
C SER A 96 -8.64 0.11 5.70
N ALA A 97 -9.06 -1.04 5.16
CA ALA A 97 -8.47 -2.34 5.45
C ALA A 97 -7.03 -2.42 4.93
N LEU A 98 -6.80 -2.03 3.67
CA LEU A 98 -5.48 -1.98 3.07
C LEU A 98 -4.53 -1.09 3.86
N ALA A 99 -4.96 0.14 4.22
CA ALA A 99 -4.15 1.07 4.99
C ALA A 99 -3.74 0.48 6.36
N LYS A 100 -4.66 -0.23 7.04
CA LYS A 100 -4.34 -0.94 8.30
C LYS A 100 -3.30 -2.04 8.11
N ILE A 101 -3.36 -2.77 7.00
CA ILE A 101 -2.39 -3.82 6.69
C ILE A 101 -1.03 -3.21 6.37
N VAL A 102 -0.99 -2.19 5.50
CA VAL A 102 0.23 -1.48 5.09
C VAL A 102 0.96 -0.88 6.30
N LEU A 103 0.20 -0.30 7.23
CA LEU A 103 0.69 0.28 8.47
C LEU A 103 0.73 -0.72 9.64
N THR A 104 0.73 -2.03 9.37
CA THR A 104 0.90 -3.04 10.43
C THR A 104 2.22 -2.78 11.16
N GLY A 105 2.17 -2.72 12.50
CA GLY A 105 3.35 -2.45 13.33
C GLY A 105 3.70 -0.96 13.45
N ALA A 106 3.15 -0.08 12.61
CA ALA A 106 3.44 1.36 12.61
C ALA A 106 2.72 2.16 13.71
N ARG A 107 1.90 1.51 14.54
CA ARG A 107 1.33 2.12 15.75
C ARG A 107 2.15 1.65 16.94
N PRO A 108 2.63 2.58 17.79
CA PRO A 108 2.94 2.23 19.17
C PRO A 108 1.63 1.71 19.77
N GLY A 109 1.50 0.39 19.89
CA GLY A 109 0.35 -0.18 20.58
C GLY A 109 0.45 0.17 22.07
N SER A 110 -0.67 0.06 22.79
CA SER A 110 -0.68 -0.14 24.25
C SER A 110 -0.09 -1.53 24.64
N ARG A 111 0.81 -2.06 23.82
CA ARG A 111 1.48 -3.32 24.06
C ARG A 111 2.74 -3.00 24.85
N THR A 112 2.97 -3.78 25.91
CA THR A 112 4.14 -3.65 26.77
C THR A 112 5.45 -3.96 26.05
N VAL A 113 5.39 -4.60 24.88
CA VAL A 113 6.56 -4.97 24.06
C VAL A 113 6.46 -4.32 22.69
N PRO A 114 7.45 -3.49 22.28
CA PRO A 114 7.58 -3.00 20.92
C PRO A 114 7.62 -4.15 19.92
N GLN A 115 6.83 -4.06 18.85
CA GLN A 115 6.85 -5.03 17.77
C GLN A 115 7.56 -4.44 16.56
N ALA A 116 8.49 -5.20 15.99
CA ALA A 116 9.13 -4.84 14.73
C ALA A 116 8.09 -4.70 13.61
N MET A 117 8.29 -3.71 12.74
CA MET A 117 7.50 -3.57 11.53
C MET A 117 7.80 -4.73 10.58
N PRO A 118 6.79 -5.33 9.94
CA PRO A 118 7.00 -6.50 9.11
C PRO A 118 7.77 -6.15 7.84
N LYS A 119 8.60 -7.09 7.37
CA LYS A 119 9.24 -7.03 6.04
C LYS A 119 8.19 -6.88 4.93
N LEU A 120 8.59 -6.31 3.80
CA LEU A 120 7.71 -6.11 2.64
C LEU A 120 6.94 -7.38 2.24
N GLU A 121 7.66 -8.51 2.12
CA GLU A 121 7.05 -9.78 1.70
C GLU A 121 5.99 -10.25 2.71
N ASP A 122 6.28 -10.19 4.01
CA ASP A 122 5.33 -10.61 5.05
C ASP A 122 4.09 -9.72 5.07
N MET A 123 4.25 -8.41 4.84
CA MET A 123 3.15 -7.47 4.67
C MET A 123 2.29 -7.84 3.45
N ILE A 124 2.91 -8.16 2.30
CA ILE A 124 2.19 -8.54 1.07
C ILE A 124 1.47 -9.87 1.26
N VAL A 125 2.10 -10.86 1.90
CA VAL A 125 1.48 -12.15 2.21
C VAL A 125 0.24 -11.95 3.09
N LYS A 126 0.35 -11.09 4.12
CA LYS A 126 -0.79 -10.74 4.99
C LYS A 126 -1.91 -10.08 4.19
N MET A 127 -1.59 -9.09 3.36
CA MET A 127 -2.55 -8.43 2.46
C MET A 127 -3.28 -9.45 1.58
N LEU A 128 -2.55 -10.33 0.90
CA LEU A 128 -3.17 -11.32 0.02
C LEU A 128 -4.10 -12.26 0.77
N ARG A 129 -3.72 -12.72 1.97
CA ARG A 129 -4.58 -13.59 2.79
C ARG A 129 -5.86 -12.90 3.26
N GLU A 130 -5.78 -11.62 3.61
CA GLU A 130 -6.92 -10.87 4.14
C GLU A 130 -7.87 -10.39 3.04
N MET A 131 -7.32 -9.95 1.89
CA MET A 131 -8.07 -9.26 0.84
C MET A 131 -8.34 -10.11 -0.40
N SER A 132 -7.75 -11.32 -0.51
CA SER A 132 -7.96 -12.20 -1.65
C SER A 132 -8.47 -13.57 -1.22
N PRO A 133 -9.73 -13.93 -1.56
CA PRO A 133 -10.30 -15.25 -1.24
C PRO A 133 -9.43 -16.41 -1.72
N ARG A 134 -8.80 -16.27 -2.88
CA ARG A 134 -7.91 -17.27 -3.48
C ARG A 134 -6.70 -17.59 -2.61
N HIS A 135 -6.13 -16.58 -1.94
CA HIS A 135 -4.88 -16.73 -1.18
C HIS A 135 -5.13 -17.09 0.30
N LYS A 136 -6.37 -16.92 0.78
CA LYS A 136 -6.76 -17.17 2.18
C LYS A 136 -6.35 -18.57 2.68
N LEU A 137 -6.43 -19.58 1.82
CA LEU A 137 -6.12 -20.98 2.13
C LEU A 137 -4.79 -21.47 1.55
N MET A 138 -4.00 -20.59 0.92
CA MET A 138 -2.72 -20.96 0.33
C MET A 138 -1.59 -21.01 1.38
N SER A 139 -0.67 -21.96 1.21
CA SER A 139 0.56 -22.00 1.99
C SER A 139 1.44 -20.79 1.68
N ARG A 140 2.25 -20.34 2.66
CA ARG A 140 3.12 -19.16 2.49
C ARG A 140 4.02 -19.26 1.25
N PRO A 141 4.70 -20.39 0.96
CA PRO A 141 5.54 -20.50 -0.24
C PRO A 141 4.77 -20.31 -1.54
N ARG A 142 3.53 -20.84 -1.62
CA ARG A 142 2.67 -20.66 -2.80
C ARG A 142 2.23 -19.22 -2.98
N ILE A 143 1.94 -18.51 -1.90
CA ILE A 143 1.61 -17.08 -1.96
C ILE A 143 2.82 -16.28 -2.44
N VAL A 144 4.00 -16.52 -1.86
CA VAL A 144 5.23 -15.81 -2.25
C VAL A 144 5.55 -15.98 -3.73
N ALA A 145 5.33 -17.19 -4.28
CA ALA A 145 5.50 -17.45 -5.71
C ALA A 145 4.55 -16.64 -6.62
N THR A 146 3.43 -16.12 -6.10
CA THR A 146 2.51 -15.24 -6.85
C THR A 146 2.88 -13.76 -6.77
N ILE A 147 3.77 -13.37 -5.86
CA ILE A 147 4.13 -11.97 -5.65
C ILE A 147 5.04 -11.51 -6.79
N THR A 148 4.53 -10.62 -7.64
CA THR A 148 5.28 -10.02 -8.74
C THR A 148 6.14 -8.85 -8.27
N GLN A 149 7.10 -8.43 -9.10
CA GLN A 149 7.93 -7.26 -8.79
C GLN A 149 7.09 -5.98 -8.72
N GLY A 150 6.15 -5.80 -9.64
CA GLY A 150 5.22 -4.67 -9.63
C GLY A 150 4.36 -4.61 -8.36
N MET A 151 3.99 -5.76 -7.77
CA MET A 151 3.30 -5.76 -6.47
C MET A 151 4.22 -5.28 -5.35
N ARG A 152 5.49 -5.71 -5.33
CA ARG A 152 6.46 -5.23 -4.32
C ARG A 152 6.62 -3.72 -4.39
N ILE A 153 6.82 -3.18 -5.59
CA ILE A 153 7.00 -1.73 -5.80
C ILE A 153 5.77 -0.95 -5.35
N ARG A 154 4.56 -1.35 -5.80
CA ARG A 154 3.31 -0.69 -5.40
C ARG A 154 3.10 -0.70 -3.88
N MET A 155 3.42 -1.82 -3.23
CA MET A 155 3.22 -1.97 -1.79
C MET A 155 4.24 -1.18 -0.97
N ALA A 156 5.51 -1.14 -1.40
CA ALA A 156 6.52 -0.26 -0.81
C ALA A 156 6.14 1.22 -1.00
N TYR A 157 5.71 1.59 -2.21
CA TYR A 157 5.26 2.94 -2.53
C TYR A 157 4.11 3.41 -1.62
N LEU A 158 3.05 2.60 -1.49
CA LEU A 158 1.93 2.90 -0.59
C LEU A 158 2.40 3.03 0.88
N ARG A 159 3.31 2.14 1.30
CA ARG A 159 3.85 2.15 2.66
C ARG A 159 4.60 3.44 2.97
N PHE A 160 5.50 3.88 2.09
CA PHE A 160 6.24 5.13 2.28
C PHE A 160 5.32 6.34 2.36
N HIS A 161 4.41 6.51 1.40
CA HIS A 161 3.43 7.61 1.42
C HIS A 161 2.65 7.66 2.74
N MET A 162 2.15 6.51 3.19
CA MET A 162 1.36 6.44 4.42
C MET A 162 2.18 6.66 5.70
N ILE A 163 3.47 6.32 5.71
CA ILE A 163 4.39 6.57 6.84
C ILE A 163 4.76 8.05 6.91
N ILE A 164 5.14 8.65 5.78
CA ILE A 164 5.48 10.08 5.67
C ILE A 164 4.33 10.94 6.20
N GLN A 165 3.10 10.68 5.74
CA GLN A 165 1.92 11.40 6.22
C GLN A 165 1.57 11.11 7.67
N ARG A 166 2.00 9.98 8.22
CA ARG A 166 1.84 9.68 9.64
C ARG A 166 2.82 10.50 10.48
N GLN A 167 4.03 10.73 9.98
CA GLN A 167 5.07 11.54 10.62
C GLN A 167 4.82 13.04 10.48
N ALA A 168 4.11 13.47 9.43
CA ALA A 168 3.73 14.86 9.24
C ALA A 168 2.94 15.42 10.43
N ASP A 169 3.32 16.62 10.88
CA ASP A 169 2.68 17.30 12.00
C ASP A 169 1.24 17.71 11.63
N ARG A 170 0.29 17.03 12.25
CA ARG A 170 -1.16 17.24 12.04
C ARG A 170 -1.67 18.56 12.60
N THR A 171 -0.87 19.25 13.42
CA THR A 171 -1.26 20.52 14.03
C THR A 171 -0.93 21.72 13.15
N LEU A 172 -0.01 21.57 12.19
CA LEU A 172 0.52 22.67 11.37
C LEU A 172 0.06 22.65 9.90
N THR A 173 -0.50 21.54 9.41
CA THR A 173 -0.92 21.42 8.00
C THR A 173 -2.35 20.95 7.87
N ALA A 174 -3.13 21.63 7.01
CA ALA A 174 -4.37 21.09 6.47
C ALA A 174 -4.01 19.81 5.71
N THR A 175 -4.10 18.68 6.40
CA THR A 175 -3.45 17.45 5.97
C THR A 175 -4.30 16.83 4.86
N MET A 176 -3.79 16.87 3.63
CA MET A 176 -4.34 16.10 2.53
C MET A 176 -4.48 14.64 2.97
N THR A 177 -5.59 13.99 2.58
CA THR A 177 -5.77 12.57 2.91
C THR A 177 -4.68 11.73 2.27
N ASN A 178 -4.42 10.54 2.83
CA ASN A 178 -3.39 9.66 2.28
C ASN A 178 -3.58 9.38 0.80
N TRP A 179 -4.83 9.16 0.40
CA TRP A 179 -5.19 8.87 -0.97
C TRP A 179 -4.98 10.07 -1.90
N GLN A 180 -5.28 11.30 -1.45
CA GLN A 180 -5.07 12.49 -2.27
C GLN A 180 -3.58 12.74 -2.58
N ALA A 181 -2.69 12.59 -1.58
CA ALA A 181 -1.26 12.76 -1.82
C ALA A 181 -0.70 11.66 -2.75
N ILE A 182 -1.16 10.42 -2.56
CA ILE A 182 -0.82 9.30 -3.45
C ILE A 182 -1.28 9.59 -4.88
N ASP A 183 -2.53 10.00 -5.07
CA ASP A 183 -3.11 10.29 -6.39
C ASP A 183 -2.37 11.44 -7.08
N GLN A 184 -2.06 12.52 -6.35
CA GLN A 184 -1.29 13.64 -6.89
C GLN A 184 0.12 13.22 -7.33
N HIS A 185 0.82 12.43 -6.51
CA HIS A 185 2.15 11.95 -6.88
C HIS A 185 2.10 10.93 -8.02
N LEU A 186 1.04 10.12 -8.13
CA LEU A 186 0.83 9.24 -9.28
C LEU A 186 0.64 10.02 -10.59
N GLU A 187 -0.03 11.19 -10.57
CA GLU A 187 -0.12 12.05 -11.75
C GLU A 187 1.24 12.59 -12.19
N VAL A 188 2.11 12.95 -11.24
CA VAL A 188 3.50 13.33 -11.55
C VAL A 188 4.25 12.14 -12.15
N MET A 189 4.15 10.96 -11.52
CA MET A 189 4.78 9.75 -12.01
C MET A 189 4.28 9.36 -13.40
N ARG A 190 3.01 9.62 -13.74
CA ARG A 190 2.43 9.32 -15.06
C ARG A 190 3.23 9.94 -16.19
N LEU A 191 3.73 11.17 -15.99
CA LEU A 191 4.50 11.95 -16.96
C LEU A 191 5.97 11.52 -17.08
N LYS A 192 6.49 10.75 -16.12
CA LYS A 192 7.89 10.30 -16.12
C LYS A 192 8.11 9.17 -17.14
N SER A 193 9.35 9.08 -17.64
CA SER A 193 9.74 8.03 -18.59
C SER A 193 9.67 6.63 -17.96
N ARG A 194 9.68 5.60 -18.81
CA ARG A 194 9.72 4.20 -18.36
C ARG A 194 10.95 3.93 -17.50
N ASP A 195 12.12 4.36 -17.93
CA ASP A 195 13.39 4.10 -17.24
C ASP A 195 13.42 4.80 -15.88
N TYR A 196 12.87 6.01 -15.80
CA TYR A 196 12.69 6.72 -14.52
C TYR A 196 11.82 5.89 -13.57
N LYS A 197 10.66 5.40 -14.03
CA LYS A 197 9.74 4.58 -13.21
C LYS A 197 10.41 3.29 -12.73
N VAL A 198 11.22 2.65 -13.57
CA VAL A 198 12.01 1.46 -13.21
C VAL A 198 13.02 1.82 -12.11
N ALA A 199 13.87 2.82 -12.34
CA ALA A 199 14.89 3.25 -11.39
C ALA A 199 14.28 3.67 -10.04
N TYR A 200 13.20 4.45 -10.07
CA TYR A 200 12.43 4.83 -8.88
C TYR A 200 11.90 3.61 -8.11
N GLY A 201 11.35 2.62 -8.82
CA GLY A 201 10.89 1.37 -8.23
C GLY A 201 12.01 0.59 -7.53
N HIS A 202 13.23 0.56 -8.10
CA HIS A 202 14.37 -0.07 -7.44
C HIS A 202 14.80 0.67 -6.17
N LEU A 203 14.86 2.00 -6.20
CA LEU A 203 15.18 2.82 -5.03
C LEU A 203 14.17 2.59 -3.90
N LEU A 204 12.87 2.56 -4.21
CA LEU A 204 11.83 2.24 -3.22
C LEU A 204 12.04 0.89 -2.55
N LEU A 205 12.35 -0.16 -3.31
CA LEU A 205 12.56 -1.49 -2.75
C LEU A 205 13.84 -1.58 -1.93
N GLN A 206 14.88 -0.87 -2.35
CA GLN A 206 16.10 -0.74 -1.57
C GLN A 206 15.80 -0.05 -0.23
N PHE A 207 15.14 1.10 -0.26
CA PHE A 207 14.78 1.86 0.94
C PHE A 207 13.86 1.05 1.86
N ASP A 208 12.86 0.34 1.32
CA ASP A 208 11.96 -0.47 2.14
C ASP A 208 12.73 -1.57 2.89
N ARG A 209 13.70 -2.22 2.22
CA ARG A 209 14.55 -3.23 2.86
C ARG A 209 15.46 -2.66 3.95
N GLU A 210 15.92 -1.42 3.79
CA GLU A 210 16.75 -0.72 4.78
C GLU A 210 15.93 -0.27 6.00
N VAL A 211 14.73 0.27 5.77
CA VAL A 211 13.86 0.81 6.83
C VAL A 211 13.06 -0.28 7.54
N PHE A 212 12.56 -1.28 6.82
CA PHE A 212 11.68 -2.34 7.33
C PHE A 212 12.35 -3.71 7.25
N ASP A 213 13.55 -3.80 7.84
CA ASP A 213 14.42 -4.97 7.87
C ASP A 213 13.89 -6.14 8.73
N GLY A 214 12.79 -5.94 9.44
CA GLY A 214 12.19 -6.89 10.39
C GLY A 214 12.69 -6.75 11.83
N SER A 215 13.53 -5.75 12.10
CA SER A 215 14.04 -5.40 13.43
C SER A 215 13.48 -4.05 13.88
N ASN A 216 13.45 -3.05 12.98
CA ASN A 216 12.99 -1.70 13.28
C ASN A 216 11.52 -1.68 13.71
N THR A 217 11.26 -1.07 14.86
CA THR A 217 9.92 -0.85 15.42
C THR A 217 9.33 0.47 14.93
N ALA A 218 8.06 0.74 15.22
CA ALA A 218 7.46 2.05 14.93
C ALA A 218 8.21 3.23 15.58
N ALA A 219 8.83 3.03 16.74
CA ALA A 219 9.58 4.07 17.42
C ALA A 219 10.87 4.38 16.65
N ASP A 220 11.60 3.34 16.23
CA ASP A 220 12.84 3.49 15.46
C ASP A 220 12.56 4.18 14.12
N VAL A 221 11.52 3.71 13.41
CA VAL A 221 11.07 4.31 12.14
C VAL A 221 10.64 5.75 12.33
N ALA A 222 10.01 6.11 13.46
CA ALA A 222 9.59 7.48 13.73
C ALA A 222 10.76 8.46 13.91
N LEU A 223 11.94 7.98 14.29
CA LEU A 223 13.17 8.77 14.41
C LEU A 223 13.89 8.95 13.07
N LEU A 224 13.51 8.20 12.04
CA LEU A 224 14.08 8.33 10.71
C LEU A 224 13.39 9.46 9.94
N ASP A 225 14.20 10.25 9.25
CA ASP A 225 13.73 11.22 8.26
C ASP A 225 13.42 10.48 6.95
N ILE A 226 12.18 10.03 6.83
CA ILE A 226 11.71 9.21 5.72
C ILE A 226 11.15 10.13 4.65
N ASP A 227 11.69 10.04 3.45
CA ASP A 227 11.14 10.65 2.25
C ASP A 227 11.05 9.63 1.10
N LEU A 228 10.33 10.02 0.06
CA LEU A 228 10.35 9.33 -1.23
C LEU A 228 11.66 9.58 -1.98
N PRO A 229 12.05 8.67 -2.90
CA PRO A 229 13.17 8.92 -3.79
C PRO A 229 13.00 10.24 -4.54
N ASN A 230 14.05 11.07 -4.58
CA ASN A 230 14.04 12.35 -5.28
C ASN A 230 14.58 12.22 -6.72
N ASP A 231 14.37 13.26 -7.54
CA ASP A 231 14.82 13.28 -8.94
C ASP A 231 16.33 13.09 -9.08
N THR A 232 17.13 13.60 -8.14
CA THR A 232 18.60 13.49 -8.15
C THR A 232 19.06 12.06 -7.89
N GLU A 233 18.46 11.36 -6.94
CA GLU A 233 18.75 9.95 -6.65
C GLU A 233 18.41 9.06 -7.84
N VAL A 234 17.25 9.30 -8.47
CA VAL A 234 16.82 8.55 -9.66
C VAL A 234 17.77 8.82 -10.83
N THR A 235 18.12 10.07 -11.08
CA THR A 235 19.02 10.46 -12.17
C THR A 235 20.43 9.89 -11.98
N THR A 236 20.94 9.91 -10.74
CA THR A 236 22.22 9.28 -10.39
C THR A 236 22.19 7.79 -10.71
N LEU A 237 21.16 7.08 -10.27
CA LEU A 237 21.01 5.65 -10.55
C LEU A 237 20.92 5.35 -12.05
N LEU A 238 20.22 6.18 -12.83
CA LEU A 238 20.15 6.05 -14.28
C LEU A 238 21.52 6.26 -14.93
N ALA A 239 22.28 7.25 -14.49
CA ALA A 239 23.63 7.52 -15.00
C ALA A 239 24.60 6.38 -14.68
N ASP A 240 24.52 5.81 -13.48
CA ASP A 240 25.36 4.67 -13.09
C ASP A 240 25.04 3.41 -13.89
N ARG A 241 23.74 3.16 -14.15
CA ARG A 241 23.31 2.05 -15.02
C ARG A 241 23.77 2.20 -16.46
N ALA A 242 23.78 3.42 -16.99
CA ALA A 242 24.27 3.69 -18.34
C ALA A 242 25.80 3.48 -18.47
N ARG A 243 26.55 3.53 -17.35
CA ARG A 243 28.00 3.31 -17.31
C ARG A 243 28.38 1.85 -17.02
N ALA A 244 27.46 1.05 -16.51
CA ALA A 244 27.71 -0.37 -16.25
C ALA A 244 27.75 -1.16 -17.58
N PRO A 245 28.70 -2.09 -17.78
CA PRO A 245 28.67 -2.97 -18.96
C PRO A 245 27.39 -3.80 -18.96
N GLU A 246 26.79 -4.02 -20.14
CA GLU A 246 25.58 -4.83 -20.30
C GLU A 246 25.82 -6.24 -19.72
N VAL A 247 25.28 -6.47 -18.52
CA VAL A 247 25.06 -7.81 -18.03
C VAL A 247 23.75 -8.27 -18.65
N ASP A 248 23.82 -9.28 -19.51
CA ASP A 248 22.66 -9.96 -20.11
C ASP A 248 21.79 -10.53 -18.99
N THR A 249 20.89 -9.70 -18.49
CA THR A 249 19.84 -10.07 -17.56
C THR A 249 18.54 -9.95 -18.33
N THR A 250 18.16 -11.07 -18.91
CA THR A 250 16.81 -11.37 -19.36
C THR A 250 15.87 -11.37 -18.15
N GLU A 251 15.63 -10.21 -17.54
CA GLU A 251 14.48 -10.04 -16.66
C GLU A 251 13.22 -9.87 -17.52
N PRO A 252 12.17 -10.67 -17.27
CA PRO A 252 10.94 -10.57 -18.04
C PRO A 252 10.41 -9.14 -17.93
N GLN A 253 10.15 -8.52 -19.08
CA GLN A 253 9.55 -7.20 -19.21
C GLN A 253 8.18 -7.20 -18.53
N GLN A 254 8.14 -6.88 -17.23
CA GLN A 254 6.92 -6.88 -16.45
C GLN A 254 6.21 -5.53 -16.64
N GLY A 255 4.90 -5.61 -16.89
CA GLY A 255 4.01 -4.51 -17.27
C GLY A 255 4.01 -3.32 -16.31
N GLU A 256 3.25 -2.28 -16.70
CA GLU A 256 3.16 -0.97 -16.03
C GLU A 256 3.45 -1.05 -14.52
N ILE A 257 4.56 -0.44 -14.11
CA ILE A 257 5.04 -0.39 -12.73
C ILE A 257 4.11 0.46 -11.86
N PHE A 258 3.46 1.45 -12.50
CA PHE A 258 2.49 2.37 -11.92
C PHE A 258 1.21 2.33 -12.75
#